data_AF-A0A938U568-F1
#
_entry.id   AF-A0A938U568-F1
#
_cell.length_a   1.000
_cell.length_b   1.000
_cell.length_c   1.000
_cell.angle_alpha   90.00
_cell.angle_beta   90.00
_cell.angle_gamma   90.00
#
_symmetry.space_group_name_H-M   'P 1'
#
loop_
_entity.id
_entity.type
_entity.pdbx_description
1 polymer ?
#
loop_
_entity_poly.entity_id
_entity_poly.type
_entity_poly.pdbx_seq_one_letter_code
_entity_poly.pdbx_strand_id
1 'polypeptide(L)'
;MIEEAIERLADRVLEYDEADLTRLLNNFKHRMEQFEPTPDWERAVIAYFMINGVRVKNALKHGKMCHPERGSRPALRLVKNS
;
A
#
# COMPACT_ATOMS: atom_id res chain seq x y z
N MET A 1 23.53 9.25 1.51
CA MET A 1 23.72 8.25 2.60
C MET A 1 22.39 7.73 3.13
N ILE A 2 21.47 8.57 3.63
CA ILE A 2 20.14 8.09 4.07
C ILE A 2 19.17 7.82 2.91
N GLU A 3 19.20 8.64 1.87
CA GLU A 3 18.38 8.48 0.66
C GLU A 3 18.62 7.12 -0.02
N GLU A 4 19.87 6.81 -0.35
CA GLU A 4 20.26 5.51 -0.90
C GLU A 4 19.86 4.32 0.01
N ALA A 5 19.91 4.50 1.33
CA ALA A 5 19.46 3.46 2.26
C ALA A 5 17.94 3.26 2.21
N ILE A 6 17.17 4.34 2.04
CA ILE A 6 15.71 4.29 1.85
C ILE A 6 15.38 3.64 0.50
N GLU A 7 16.11 3.97 -0.58
CA GLU A 7 15.92 3.37 -1.91
C GLU A 7 16.21 1.86 -1.88
N ARG A 8 17.35 1.44 -1.31
CA ARG A 8 17.67 0.02 -1.14
C ARG A 8 16.63 -0.71 -0.29
N LEU A 9 16.10 -0.07 0.74
CA LEU A 9 15.04 -0.64 1.56
C LEU A 9 13.73 -0.74 0.77
N ALA A 10 13.39 0.25 -0.05
CA ALA A 10 12.22 0.20 -0.92
C ALA A 10 12.33 -0.97 -1.90
N ASP A 11 13.47 -1.14 -2.56
CA ASP A 11 13.73 -2.28 -3.45
C ASP A 11 13.51 -3.62 -2.75
N ARG A 12 14.04 -3.77 -1.52
CA ARG A 12 13.83 -4.98 -0.71
C ARG A 12 12.38 -5.22 -0.32
N VAL A 13 11.65 -4.17 0.07
CA VAL A 13 10.25 -4.32 0.49
C VAL A 13 9.35 -4.64 -0.71
N LEU A 14 9.72 -4.19 -1.92
CA LEU A 14 8.98 -4.50 -3.15
C LEU A 14 9.08 -5.98 -3.58
N GLU A 15 10.06 -6.74 -3.07
CA GLU A 15 10.22 -8.19 -3.34
C GLU A 15 9.17 -9.05 -2.60
N TYR A 16 8.50 -8.51 -1.58
CA TYR A 16 7.53 -9.27 -0.76
C TYR A 16 6.13 -9.31 -1.38
N ASP A 17 5.44 -10.43 -1.17
CA ASP A 17 4.03 -10.56 -1.53
C ASP A 17 3.09 -9.94 -0.47
N GLU A 18 1.79 -9.87 -0.77
CA GLU A 18 0.80 -9.24 0.10
C GLU A 18 0.62 -9.99 1.44
N ALA A 19 0.81 -11.32 1.45
CA ALA A 19 0.67 -12.13 2.66
C ALA A 19 1.83 -11.86 3.62
N ASP A 20 3.05 -11.79 3.09
CA ASP A 20 4.25 -11.42 3.84
C ASP A 20 4.19 -10.00 4.37
N LEU A 21 3.78 -9.03 3.54
CA LEU A 21 3.61 -7.64 3.96
C LEU A 21 2.55 -7.52 5.06
N THR A 22 1.46 -8.29 4.98
CA THR A 22 0.43 -8.33 6.04
C THR A 22 0.97 -8.90 7.34
N ARG A 23 1.74 -10.00 7.27
CA ARG A 23 2.39 -10.61 8.44
C ARG A 23 3.38 -9.65 9.10
N LEU A 24 4.25 -9.00 8.32
CA LEU A 24 5.20 -8.01 8.82
C LEU A 24 4.49 -6.84 9.49
N LEU A 25 3.43 -6.31 8.85
CA LEU A 25 2.65 -5.21 9.41
C LEU A 25 2.04 -5.58 10.76
N ASN A 26 1.47 -6.78 10.90
CA ASN A 26 0.89 -7.26 12.15
C ASN A 26 1.96 -7.43 13.25
N ASN A 27 3.16 -7.89 12.91
CA ASN A 27 4.27 -7.99 13.86
C ASN A 27 4.67 -6.61 14.40
N PHE A 28 4.82 -5.61 13.54
CA PHE A 28 5.11 -4.24 13.98
C PHE A 28 3.95 -3.62 14.74
N LYS A 29 2.70 -3.91 14.33
CA LYS A 29 1.50 -3.50 15.07
C LYS A 29 1.52 -4.02 16.50
N HIS A 30 1.78 -5.30 16.69
CA HIS A 30 1.87 -5.90 18.03
C HIS A 30 2.96 -5.25 18.89
N ARG A 31 4.11 -4.91 18.31
CA ARG A 31 5.18 -4.18 19.00
C ARG A 31 4.77 -2.77 19.42
N MET A 32 3.89 -2.11 18.67
CA MET A 32 3.36 -0.77 19.02
C MET A 32 2.27 -0.80 20.09
N GLU A 33 1.63 -1.96 20.35
CA GLU A 33 0.56 -2.10 21.36
C GLU A 33 1.09 -1.85 22.78
N GLN A 34 2.39 -2.06 22.99
CA GLN A 34 3.09 -1.60 24.19
C GLN A 34 3.37 -0.10 24.03
N PHE A 35 2.46 0.75 24.54
CA PHE A 35 2.54 2.21 24.43
C PHE A 35 3.61 2.83 25.34
N GLU A 36 4.87 2.46 25.14
CA GLU A 36 6.03 3.10 25.76
C GLU A 36 6.91 3.75 24.68
N PRO A 37 7.26 5.05 24.78
CA PRO A 37 8.08 5.76 23.80
C PRO A 37 9.55 5.37 23.94
N THR A 38 9.84 4.10 23.69
CA THR A 38 11.20 3.56 23.65
C THR A 38 11.76 3.68 22.23
N PRO A 39 13.10 3.70 22.06
CA PRO A 39 13.69 3.66 20.72
C PRO A 39 13.20 2.47 19.87
N ASP A 40 12.86 1.34 20.50
CA ASP A 40 12.35 0.16 19.79
C ASP A 40 10.89 0.28 19.37
N TRP A 41 10.10 1.05 20.13
CA TRP A 41 8.77 1.47 19.74
C TRP A 41 8.83 2.44 18.56
N GLU A 42 9.68 3.47 18.61
CA GLU A 42 9.86 4.41 17.49
C GLU A 42 10.26 3.68 16.20
N ARG A 43 11.19 2.71 16.31
CA ARG A 43 11.56 1.83 15.18
C ARG A 43 10.39 1.00 14.67
N ALA A 44 9.56 0.46 15.56
CA ALA A 44 8.37 -0.31 15.17
C ALA A 44 7.35 0.58 14.44
N VAL A 45 7.15 1.81 14.90
CA VAL A 45 6.28 2.80 14.27
C VAL A 45 6.75 3.13 12.86
N ILE A 46 8.03 3.48 12.70
CA ILE A 46 8.60 3.80 11.38
C ILE A 46 8.44 2.61 10.43
N ALA A 47 8.81 1.40 10.87
CA ALA A 47 8.69 0.20 10.06
C ALA A 47 7.22 -0.10 9.68
N TYR A 48 6.28 0.04 10.63
CA TYR A 48 4.86 -0.11 10.37
C TYR A 48 4.38 0.82 9.25
N PHE A 49 4.74 2.10 9.31
CA PHE A 49 4.33 3.07 8.29
C PHE A 49 4.96 2.80 6.92
N MET A 50 6.22 2.37 6.87
CA MET A 50 6.87 1.99 5.60
C MET A 50 6.15 0.80 4.94
N ILE A 51 5.87 -0.27 5.68
CA ILE A 51 5.15 -1.44 5.18
C ILE A 51 3.71 -1.07 4.78
N ASN A 52 3.01 -0.29 5.60
CA ASN A 52 1.66 0.15 5.31
C ASN A 52 1.59 0.98 4.01
N GLY A 53 2.56 1.87 3.78
CA GLY A 53 2.65 2.65 2.54
C GLY A 53 2.75 1.76 1.29
N VAL A 54 3.55 0.70 1.35
CA VAL A 54 3.67 -0.25 0.23
C VAL A 54 2.37 -1.01 -0.01
N ARG A 55 1.68 -1.47 1.04
CA ARG A 55 0.38 -2.15 0.92
C ARG A 55 -0.70 -1.24 0.34
N VAL A 56 -0.80 0.01 0.79
CA VAL A 56 -1.72 1.00 0.22
C VAL A 56 -1.41 1.25 -1.26
N LYS A 57 -0.13 1.42 -1.62
CA LYS A 57 0.29 1.55 -3.03
C LYS A 57 -0.13 0.32 -3.86
N ASN A 58 0.05 -0.89 -3.33
CA ASN A 58 -0.35 -2.13 -4.01
C ASN A 58 -1.88 -2.19 -4.19
N ALA A 59 -2.66 -1.86 -3.16
CA ALA A 59 -4.11 -1.79 -3.24
C ALA A 59 -4.59 -0.77 -4.31
N LEU A 60 -3.96 0.40 -4.39
CA LEU A 60 -4.26 1.41 -5.42
C LEU A 60 -3.95 0.89 -6.83
N LYS A 61 -2.83 0.16 -7.00
CA LYS A 61 -2.48 -0.47 -8.28
C LYS A 61 -3.54 -1.50 -8.70
N HIS A 62 -3.95 -2.38 -7.79
CA HIS A 62 -5.01 -3.36 -8.05
C HIS A 62 -6.36 -2.71 -8.35
N GLY A 63 -6.74 -1.67 -7.61
CA GLY A 63 -7.98 -0.92 -7.85
C GLY A 63 -8.02 -0.23 -9.21
N LYS A 64 -6.90 0.37 -9.64
CA LYS A 64 -6.74 0.95 -10.99
C LYS A 64 -6.73 -0.10 -12.09
N MET A 65 -6.15 -1.28 -11.83
CA MET A 65 -6.13 -2.39 -12.79
C MET A 65 -7.49 -3.10 -12.93
N CYS A 66 -8.29 -3.13 -11.86
CA CYS A 66 -9.64 -3.69 -11.87
C CYS A 66 -10.70 -2.69 -12.39
N HIS A 67 -10.35 -1.40 -12.42
CA HIS A 67 -11.10 -0.35 -13.09
C HIS A 67 -10.28 0.26 -14.23
N PRO A 68 -9.95 -0.50 -15.30
CA PRO A 68 -9.59 0.16 -16.54
C PRO A 68 -10.83 0.98 -16.92
N GLU A 69 -10.69 2.30 -16.98
CA GLU A 69 -11.62 3.27 -17.54
C GLU A 69 -13.01 2.68 -17.88
N ARG A 70 -14.07 3.07 -17.15
CA ARG A 70 -15.45 2.96 -17.67
C ARG A 70 -15.62 3.95 -18.84
N GLY A 71 -14.78 3.82 -19.88
CA GLY A 71 -14.77 4.54 -21.14
C GLY A 71 -15.67 3.87 -22.17
N SER A 72 -16.84 3.40 -21.75
CA SER A 72 -17.92 3.00 -22.65
C SER A 72 -19.22 3.37 -21.96
N ARG A 73 -19.52 4.67 -21.95
CA ARG A 73 -20.92 5.11 -21.86
C ARG A 73 -21.67 4.38 -22.98
N PRO A 74 -22.75 3.62 -22.72
CA PRO A 74 -23.56 3.11 -23.80
C PRO A 74 -24.04 4.32 -24.60
N ALA A 75 -23.73 4.34 -25.90
CA ALA A 75 -24.18 5.41 -26.78
C ALA A 75 -25.71 5.47 -26.70
N LEU A 76 -26.23 6.49 -26.03
CA LEU A 76 -27.67 6.76 -26.00
C LEU A 76 -28.10 7.01 -27.45
N ARG A 77 -28.71 6.00 -28.07
CA ARG A 77 -29.36 6.16 -29.37
C ARG A 77 -30.58 7.05 -29.14
N LEU A 78 -30.47 8.30 -29.61
CA LEU A 78 -31.63 9.16 -29.83
C LEU A 78 -32.57 8.45 -30.81
N VAL A 79 -33.64 7.85 -30.28
CA VAL A 79 -34.78 7.43 -31.09
C VAL A 79 -35.51 8.70 -31.50
N LYS A 80 -35.38 9.09 -32.77
CA LYS A 80 -36.26 10.11 -33.36
C LYS A 80 -37.61 9.44 -33.57
N ASN A 81 -38.59 9.75 -32.72
CA ASN A 81 -39.98 9.45 -33.01
C ASN A 81 -40.42 10.31 -34.20
N SER A 82 -40.85 9.65 -35.27
CA SER A 82 -41.60 10.23 -36.39
C SER A 82 -43.08 10.33 -36.03
#